data_AF-A0AAV1K199-F1
#
_entry.id   AF-A0AAV1K199-F1
#
_cell.length_a   1.000
_cell.length_b   1.000
_cell.length_c   1.000
_cell.angle_alpha   90.00
_cell.angle_beta   90.00
_cell.angle_gamma   90.00
#
_symmetry.space_group_name_H-M   'P 1'
#
loop_
_entity.id
_entity.type
_entity.pdbx_description
1 polymer ?
#
loop_
_entity_poly.entity_id
_entity_poly.type
_entity_poly.pdbx_seq_one_letter_code
_entity_poly.pdbx_strand_id
1 'polypeptide(L)'
;MSAIDASETSTSKEMTFAEKQAERMKRLRTLHNARNEARTHNHQEVVAEEARNKLPANYEAKRRQAEWLLEDQKKRDESAKEGKDYDRVKLLNVSAIEAERLERKKKKKNPDQGFSTYEQATVRQYNRLVKNMPSADMELYEQQKQKYGDAFYGGPNVIIHGMHKDRKEAVDKMVDDLEGQIAKRAKYSRRRTHNDDADIDYINERNAKFNKKLERFYGEHTAEIKQNLERGTAI
;
A
#
# COMPACT_ATOMS: atom_id res chain seq x y z
N MET A 1 10.70 53.22 -1.94
CA MET A 1 11.45 54.11 -1.04
C MET A 1 12.87 53.59 -0.94
N SER A 2 13.83 54.43 -1.37
CA SER A 2 15.31 54.36 -1.18
C SER A 2 16.05 53.10 -1.67
N ALA A 3 17.16 53.16 -2.41
CA ALA A 3 18.10 54.23 -2.80
C ALA A 3 18.79 53.78 -4.11
N ILE A 4 18.84 54.58 -5.19
CA ILE A 4 19.86 55.61 -5.50
C ILE A 4 21.29 55.08 -5.38
N ASP A 5 21.85 54.77 -6.56
CA ASP A 5 23.09 55.31 -7.11
C ASP A 5 24.33 55.41 -6.20
N ALA A 6 25.37 54.67 -6.56
CA ALA A 6 26.75 55.00 -6.22
C ALA A 6 27.68 54.42 -7.30
N SER A 7 27.89 55.23 -8.33
CA SER A 7 29.08 55.21 -9.17
C SER A 7 30.34 55.32 -8.30
N GLU A 8 30.98 54.19 -8.00
CA GLU A 8 32.37 54.20 -7.53
C GLU A 8 33.29 54.09 -8.75
N THR A 9 33.66 55.27 -9.24
CA THR A 9 34.84 55.50 -10.05
C THR A 9 36.08 55.01 -9.30
N SER A 10 36.53 53.77 -9.58
CA SER A 10 37.86 53.36 -9.18
C SER A 10 38.86 54.06 -10.09
N THR A 11 39.38 55.20 -9.63
CA THR A 11 40.60 55.83 -10.15
C THR A 11 41.67 54.76 -10.36
N SER A 12 42.00 54.47 -11.62
CA SER A 12 43.03 53.52 -11.99
C SER A 12 44.39 54.09 -11.58
N LYS A 13 44.85 53.75 -10.37
CA LYS A 13 46.30 53.79 -10.10
C LYS A 13 46.96 52.94 -11.19
N GLU A 14 47.94 53.50 -11.88
CA GLU A 14 48.71 52.78 -12.89
C GLU A 14 49.53 51.69 -12.21
N MET A 15 48.89 50.53 -12.01
CA MET A 15 49.51 49.34 -11.47
C MET A 15 50.68 48.97 -12.37
N THR A 16 51.83 48.72 -11.76
CA THR A 16 53.03 48.24 -12.46
C THR A 16 52.70 46.93 -13.19
N PHE A 17 53.46 46.61 -14.24
CA PHE A 17 53.25 45.36 -14.99
C PHE A 17 53.25 44.11 -14.08
N ALA A 18 54.09 44.11 -13.04
CA ALA A 18 54.16 43.04 -12.04
C ALA A 18 52.87 42.93 -11.21
N GLU A 19 52.28 44.05 -10.80
CA GLU A 19 51.02 44.08 -10.05
C GLU A 19 49.83 43.65 -10.92
N LYS A 20 49.76 44.09 -12.18
CA LYS A 20 48.76 43.62 -13.16
C LYS A 20 48.88 42.11 -13.42
N GLN A 21 50.10 41.59 -13.49
CA GLN A 21 50.35 40.16 -13.62
C GLN A 21 49.94 39.39 -12.35
N ALA A 22 50.21 39.94 -11.16
CA ALA A 22 49.80 39.35 -9.89
C ALA A 22 48.27 39.31 -9.74
N GLU A 23 47.55 40.36 -10.12
CA GLU A 23 46.09 40.39 -10.16
C GLU A 23 45.52 39.39 -11.16
N ARG A 24 46.11 39.31 -12.36
CA ARG A 24 45.74 38.30 -13.36
C ARG A 24 45.92 36.88 -12.83
N MET A 25 47.02 36.61 -12.14
CA MET A 25 47.28 35.31 -11.51
C MET A 25 46.34 35.03 -10.33
N LYS A 26 45.97 36.04 -9.54
CA LYS A 26 44.98 35.92 -8.46
C LYS A 26 43.60 35.60 -9.04
N ARG A 27 43.18 36.30 -10.10
CA ARG A 27 41.94 36.01 -10.83
C ARG A 27 41.94 34.63 -11.47
N LEU A 28 43.08 34.16 -11.97
CA LEU A 28 43.22 32.80 -12.49
C LEU A 28 43.05 31.76 -11.37
N ARG A 29 43.65 31.99 -10.19
CA ARG A 29 43.46 31.12 -9.01
C ARG A 29 42.00 31.09 -8.54
N THR A 30 41.32 32.23 -8.47
CA THR A 30 39.90 32.27 -8.09
C THR A 30 39.04 31.52 -9.10
N LEU A 31 39.29 31.65 -10.39
CA LEU A 31 38.61 30.87 -11.44
C LEU A 31 38.90 29.37 -11.31
N HIS A 32 40.13 28.97 -10.98
CA HIS A 32 40.45 27.57 -10.72
C HIS A 32 39.72 27.02 -9.50
N ASN A 33 39.64 27.78 -8.41
CA ASN A 33 38.90 27.40 -7.20
C ASN A 33 37.41 27.28 -7.50
N ALA A 34 36.79 28.28 -8.14
CA ALA A 34 35.40 28.24 -8.55
C ALA A 34 35.09 27.06 -9.48
N ARG A 35 36.02 26.72 -10.40
CA ARG A 35 35.90 25.53 -11.25
C ARG A 35 35.95 24.24 -10.43
N ASN A 36 36.84 24.17 -9.44
CA ASN A 36 36.97 22.99 -8.60
C ASN A 36 35.75 22.83 -7.68
N GLU A 37 35.24 23.92 -7.10
CA GLU A 37 34.00 23.97 -6.32
C GLU A 37 32.79 23.54 -7.17
N ALA A 38 32.67 24.05 -8.39
CA ALA A 38 31.62 23.63 -9.32
C ALA A 38 31.71 22.12 -9.63
N ARG A 39 32.92 21.58 -9.82
CA ARG A 39 33.11 20.13 -10.03
C ARG A 39 32.70 19.32 -8.80
N THR A 40 33.03 19.76 -7.59
CA THR A 40 32.65 19.06 -6.36
C THR A 40 31.14 19.11 -6.11
N HIS A 41 30.51 20.27 -6.33
CA HIS A 41 29.05 20.40 -6.20
C HIS A 41 28.31 19.56 -7.23
N ASN A 42 28.75 19.58 -8.50
CA ASN A 42 28.16 18.74 -9.53
C ASN A 42 28.30 17.26 -9.19
N HIS A 43 29.46 16.83 -8.68
CA HIS A 43 29.65 15.45 -8.25
C HIS A 43 28.75 15.08 -7.07
N GLN A 44 28.63 15.95 -6.06
CA GLN A 44 27.74 15.75 -4.92
C GLN A 44 26.28 15.62 -5.34
N GLU A 45 25.81 16.48 -6.24
CA GLU A 45 24.43 16.42 -6.75
C GLU A 45 24.18 15.14 -7.57
N VAL A 46 25.11 14.73 -8.43
CA VAL A 46 25.00 13.47 -9.19
C VAL A 46 24.92 12.27 -8.23
N VAL A 47 25.76 12.25 -7.19
CA VAL A 47 25.73 11.18 -6.17
C VAL A 47 24.43 11.21 -5.37
N ALA A 48 23.92 12.40 -5.03
CA ALA A 48 22.65 12.55 -4.31
C ALA A 48 21.44 12.13 -5.18
N GLU A 49 21.45 12.44 -6.47
CA GLU A 49 20.47 11.96 -7.44
C GLU A 49 20.51 10.45 -7.60
N GLU A 50 21.69 9.86 -7.77
CA GLU A 50 21.85 8.40 -7.83
C GLU A 50 21.35 7.74 -6.54
N ALA A 51 21.67 8.33 -5.37
CA ALA A 51 21.17 7.86 -4.09
C ALA A 51 19.63 7.95 -4.02
N ARG A 52 19.03 9.07 -4.45
CA ARG A 52 17.55 9.23 -4.53
C ARG A 52 16.92 8.19 -5.45
N ASN A 53 17.52 7.94 -6.61
CA ASN A 53 17.02 6.99 -7.60
C ASN A 53 17.18 5.52 -7.13
N LYS A 54 18.20 5.23 -6.33
CA LYS A 54 18.43 3.91 -5.73
C LYS A 54 17.48 3.60 -4.57
N LEU A 55 16.85 4.62 -3.97
CA LEU A 55 15.89 4.42 -2.90
C LEU A 55 14.61 3.75 -3.44
N PRO A 56 14.04 2.77 -2.70
CA PRO A 56 12.73 2.24 -3.04
C PRO A 56 11.68 3.36 -3.00
N ALA A 57 10.67 3.29 -3.88
CA ALA A 57 9.57 4.26 -3.92
C ALA A 57 8.85 4.46 -2.57
N ASN A 58 8.91 3.48 -1.67
CA ASN A 58 8.28 3.52 -0.35
C ASN A 58 9.19 4.05 0.78
N TYR A 59 10.43 4.48 0.47
CA TYR A 59 11.43 4.82 1.49
C TYR A 59 10.99 5.97 2.40
N GLU A 60 10.47 7.06 1.85
CA GLU A 60 10.00 8.20 2.65
C GLU A 60 8.84 7.84 3.57
N ALA A 61 7.90 7.02 3.08
CA ALA A 61 6.80 6.52 3.89
C ALA A 61 7.31 5.66 5.06
N LYS A 62 8.30 4.80 4.81
CA LYS A 62 8.95 3.99 5.84
C LYS A 62 9.73 4.85 6.84
N ARG A 63 10.43 5.88 6.37
CA ARG A 63 11.16 6.83 7.22
C ARG A 63 10.21 7.59 8.13
N ARG A 64 9.13 8.16 7.58
CA ARG A 64 8.07 8.84 8.34
C ARG A 64 7.43 7.92 9.38
N GLN A 65 7.21 6.65 9.03
CA GLN A 65 6.69 5.67 9.98
C GLN A 65 7.66 5.40 11.12
N ALA A 66 8.96 5.25 10.81
CA ALA A 66 10.00 5.05 11.82
C ALA A 66 10.15 6.27 12.75
N GLU A 67 10.17 7.47 12.18
CA GLU A 67 10.18 8.74 12.92
C GLU A 67 8.97 8.83 13.86
N TRP A 68 7.76 8.54 13.35
CA TRP A 68 6.54 8.52 14.14
C TRP A 68 6.58 7.50 15.28
N LEU A 69 7.10 6.29 15.04
CA LEU A 69 7.24 5.25 16.07
C LEU A 69 8.22 5.67 17.18
N LEU A 70 9.36 6.26 16.81
CA LEU A 70 10.34 6.77 17.77
C LEU A 70 9.75 7.92 18.59
N GLU A 71 9.01 8.83 17.95
CA GLU A 71 8.38 9.95 18.64
C GLU A 71 7.24 9.49 19.55
N ASP A 72 6.44 8.49 19.14
CA ASP A 72 5.39 7.89 19.97
C ASP A 72 5.99 7.16 21.18
N GLN A 73 7.10 6.44 21.01
CA GLN A 73 7.85 5.83 22.13
C GLN A 73 8.39 6.88 23.10
N LYS A 74 9.04 7.94 22.60
CA LYS A 74 9.52 9.04 23.46
C LYS A 74 8.40 9.65 24.30
N LYS A 75 7.25 9.92 23.68
CA LYS A 75 6.09 10.49 24.40
C LYS A 75 5.49 9.51 25.42
N ARG A 76 5.51 8.20 25.14
CA ARG A 76 5.13 7.16 26.13
C ARG A 76 6.07 7.18 27.31
N ASP A 77 7.38 7.20 27.08
CA ASP A 77 8.39 7.21 28.14
C ASP A 77 8.32 8.50 28.98
N GLU A 78 8.11 9.66 28.35
CA GLU A 78 7.90 10.94 29.02
C GLU A 78 6.62 10.91 29.88
N SER A 79 5.50 10.43 29.33
CA SER A 79 4.24 10.30 30.08
C SER A 79 4.37 9.33 31.24
N ALA A 80 5.08 8.22 31.06
CA ALA A 80 5.34 7.23 32.11
C ALA A 80 6.20 7.82 33.24
N LYS A 81 7.21 8.65 32.93
CA LYS A 81 8.00 9.40 33.92
C LYS A 81 7.15 10.41 34.69
N GLU A 82 6.18 11.04 34.04
CA GLU A 82 5.20 11.93 34.67
C GLU A 82 4.10 11.19 35.45
N GLY A 83 4.05 9.85 35.39
CA GLY A 83 3.01 9.03 36.02
C GLY A 83 1.64 9.11 35.32
N LYS A 84 1.59 9.57 34.06
CA LYS A 84 0.37 9.67 33.26
C LYS A 84 0.25 8.50 32.28
N ASP A 85 -0.98 8.09 32.01
CA ASP A 85 -1.29 7.16 30.94
C ASP A 85 -1.27 7.89 29.58
N TYR A 86 -0.29 7.56 28.74
CA TYR A 86 -0.10 8.17 27.42
C TYR A 86 -1.32 8.03 26.51
N ASP A 87 -2.00 6.88 26.52
CA ASP A 87 -3.14 6.65 25.62
C ASP A 87 -4.31 7.57 26.01
N ARG A 88 -4.50 7.83 27.31
CA ARG A 88 -5.49 8.81 27.79
C ARG A 88 -5.11 10.24 27.42
N VAL A 89 -3.87 10.65 27.62
CA VAL A 89 -3.38 12.00 27.25
C VAL A 89 -3.52 12.24 25.75
N LYS A 90 -3.23 11.22 24.94
CA LYS A 90 -3.41 11.26 23.49
C LYS A 90 -4.87 11.47 23.11
N LEU A 91 -5.79 10.72 23.72
CA LEU A 91 -7.23 10.83 23.46
C LEU A 91 -7.80 12.21 23.83
N LEU A 92 -7.29 12.85 24.89
CA LEU A 92 -7.71 14.22 25.27
C LEU A 92 -7.41 15.27 24.18
N ASN A 93 -6.36 15.04 23.39
CA ASN A 93 -5.96 15.95 22.31
C ASN A 93 -6.68 15.67 20.98
N VAL A 94 -7.45 14.57 20.87
CA VAL A 94 -8.18 14.22 19.65
C VAL A 94 -9.49 15.00 19.60
N SER A 95 -9.68 15.81 18.55
CA SER A 95 -10.93 16.54 18.34
C SER A 95 -12.09 15.60 17.95
N ALA A 96 -13.34 15.99 18.22
CA ALA A 96 -14.52 15.19 17.84
C ALA A 96 -14.59 14.89 16.33
N ILE A 97 -14.20 15.84 15.48
CA ILE A 97 -14.15 15.68 14.02
C ILE A 97 -13.06 14.66 13.63
N GLU A 98 -11.91 14.70 14.29
CA GLU A 98 -10.84 13.75 14.06
C GLU A 98 -11.23 12.35 14.54
N ALA A 99 -11.87 12.23 15.69
CA ALA A 99 -12.40 10.97 16.21
C ALA A 99 -13.43 10.37 15.23
N GLU A 100 -14.37 11.15 14.70
CA GLU A 100 -15.33 10.67 13.71
C GLU A 100 -14.65 10.23 12.40
N ARG A 101 -13.65 10.99 11.93
CA ARG A 101 -12.85 10.62 10.77
C ARG A 101 -12.07 9.33 11.00
N LEU A 102 -11.52 9.14 12.20
CA LEU A 102 -10.82 7.93 12.60
C LEU A 102 -11.77 6.74 12.69
N GLU A 103 -12.97 6.91 13.25
CA GLU A 103 -14.04 5.91 13.27
C GLU A 103 -14.47 5.51 11.85
N ARG A 104 -14.69 6.47 10.95
CA ARG A 104 -14.97 6.18 9.53
C ARG A 104 -13.81 5.45 8.84
N LYS A 105 -12.57 5.74 9.23
CA LYS A 105 -11.34 5.07 8.75
C LYS A 105 -11.10 3.71 9.40
N LYS A 106 -11.71 3.39 10.56
CA LYS A 106 -11.72 2.03 11.10
C LYS A 106 -12.43 1.16 10.09
N LYS A 107 -11.63 0.48 9.25
CA LYS A 107 -12.10 -0.36 8.15
C LYS A 107 -13.24 -1.23 8.64
N LYS A 108 -14.36 -1.26 7.91
CA LYS A 108 -15.39 -2.30 8.09
C LYS A 108 -14.69 -3.66 7.95
N LYS A 109 -14.39 -4.30 9.07
CA LYS A 109 -13.75 -5.62 9.10
C LYS A 109 -14.82 -6.65 8.75
N ASN A 110 -14.69 -7.30 7.60
CA ASN A 110 -15.48 -8.47 7.25
C ASN A 110 -14.54 -9.70 7.23
N PRO A 111 -14.07 -10.15 8.42
CA PRO A 111 -13.21 -11.33 8.51
C PRO A 111 -13.94 -12.56 7.96
N ASP A 112 -13.17 -13.50 7.42
CA ASP A 112 -13.71 -14.80 7.04
C ASP A 112 -13.88 -15.65 8.29
N GLN A 113 -15.12 -16.07 8.57
CA GLN A 113 -15.45 -16.88 9.75
C GLN A 113 -15.26 -18.39 9.49
N GLY A 114 -14.81 -18.75 8.28
CA GLY A 114 -14.70 -20.14 7.86
C GLY A 114 -15.90 -20.59 7.03
N PHE A 115 -15.79 -21.80 6.49
CA PHE A 115 -16.83 -22.40 5.68
C PHE A 115 -17.88 -23.08 6.56
N SER A 116 -19.13 -22.65 6.45
CA SER A 116 -20.30 -23.23 7.12
C SER A 116 -21.18 -23.98 6.12
N THR A 117 -21.82 -23.25 5.20
CA THR A 117 -22.67 -23.79 4.14
C THR A 117 -22.37 -23.11 2.81
N TYR A 118 -22.70 -23.79 1.71
CA TYR A 118 -22.57 -23.19 0.38
C TYR A 118 -23.46 -21.96 0.23
N GLU A 119 -24.66 -21.96 0.81
CA GLU A 119 -25.58 -20.82 0.78
C GLU A 119 -24.95 -19.57 1.42
N GLN A 120 -24.40 -19.68 2.64
CA GLN A 120 -23.76 -18.53 3.29
C GLN A 120 -22.55 -18.02 2.50
N ALA A 121 -21.77 -18.93 1.90
CA ALA A 121 -20.67 -18.56 1.02
C ALA A 121 -21.16 -17.82 -0.23
N THR A 122 -22.26 -18.27 -0.85
CA THR A 122 -22.86 -17.61 -2.02
C THR A 122 -23.41 -16.22 -1.66
N VAL A 123 -24.09 -16.07 -0.53
CA VAL A 123 -24.61 -14.77 -0.06
C VAL A 123 -23.45 -13.79 0.18
N ARG A 124 -22.36 -14.25 0.81
CA ARG A 124 -21.16 -13.41 1.02
C ARG A 124 -20.51 -13.01 -0.30
N GLN A 125 -20.43 -13.92 -1.28
CA GLN A 125 -19.95 -13.61 -2.62
C GLN A 125 -20.86 -12.58 -3.31
N TYR A 126 -22.18 -12.81 -3.29
CA TYR A 126 -23.18 -11.94 -3.91
C TYR A 126 -23.10 -10.52 -3.34
N ASN A 127 -23.12 -10.37 -2.02
CA ASN A 127 -23.00 -9.06 -1.37
C ASN A 127 -21.71 -8.32 -1.74
N ARG A 128 -20.61 -9.06 -1.94
CA ARG A 128 -19.34 -8.49 -2.43
C ARG A 128 -19.45 -8.05 -3.88
N LEU A 129 -20.09 -8.82 -4.75
CA LEU A 129 -20.29 -8.48 -6.17
C LEU A 129 -21.20 -7.26 -6.31
N VAL A 130 -22.34 -7.24 -5.62
CA VAL A 130 -23.26 -6.09 -5.59
C VAL A 130 -22.56 -4.83 -5.14
N LYS A 131 -21.75 -4.90 -4.08
CA LYS A 131 -20.97 -3.74 -3.60
C LYS A 131 -19.91 -3.27 -4.60
N ASN A 132 -19.35 -4.19 -5.39
CA ASN A 132 -18.31 -3.88 -6.37
C ASN A 132 -18.88 -3.48 -7.74
N MET A 133 -20.19 -3.63 -7.96
CA MET A 133 -20.82 -3.24 -9.22
C MET A 133 -20.62 -1.73 -9.45
N PRO A 134 -20.35 -1.32 -10.69
CA PRO A 134 -20.34 0.09 -11.04
C PRO A 134 -21.67 0.74 -10.66
N SER A 135 -21.62 2.02 -10.28
CA SER A 135 -22.82 2.84 -10.11
C SER A 135 -23.66 2.79 -11.39
N ALA A 136 -24.98 2.69 -11.23
CA ALA A 136 -25.91 2.72 -12.35
C ALA A 136 -25.77 4.05 -13.12
N ASP A 137 -25.76 3.95 -14.44
CA ASP A 137 -25.86 5.11 -15.32
C ASP A 137 -27.32 5.59 -15.34
N MET A 138 -27.56 6.71 -14.67
CA MET A 138 -28.91 7.25 -14.48
C MET A 138 -29.51 7.76 -15.79
N GLU A 139 -28.72 8.31 -16.70
CA GLU A 139 -29.21 8.80 -17.99
C GLU A 139 -29.71 7.64 -18.85
N LEU A 140 -28.93 6.56 -18.87
CA LEU A 140 -29.27 5.34 -19.59
C LEU A 140 -30.51 4.66 -18.97
N TYR A 141 -30.63 4.69 -17.65
CA TYR A 141 -31.80 4.21 -16.93
C TYR A 141 -33.06 5.01 -17.31
N GLU A 142 -32.98 6.34 -17.36
CA GLU A 142 -34.10 7.20 -17.77
C GLU A 142 -34.51 6.99 -19.23
N GLN A 143 -33.53 6.84 -20.15
CA GLN A 143 -33.79 6.51 -21.55
C GLN A 143 -34.51 5.16 -21.68
N GLN A 144 -34.07 4.15 -20.93
CA GLN A 144 -34.74 2.84 -20.92
C GLN A 144 -36.15 2.94 -20.34
N LYS A 145 -36.34 3.68 -19.25
CA LYS A 145 -37.66 3.91 -18.66
C LYS A 145 -38.62 4.56 -19.64
N GLN A 146 -38.18 5.59 -20.38
CA GLN A 146 -38.99 6.22 -21.43
C GLN A 146 -39.29 5.26 -22.59
N LYS A 147 -38.30 4.47 -23.02
CA LYS A 147 -38.45 3.51 -24.14
C LYS A 147 -39.44 2.39 -23.83
N TYR A 148 -39.40 1.85 -22.61
CA TYR A 148 -40.22 0.71 -22.21
C TYR A 148 -41.57 1.12 -21.56
N GLY A 149 -41.71 2.36 -21.08
CA GLY A 149 -42.95 2.85 -20.48
C GLY A 149 -43.41 1.98 -19.30
N ASP A 150 -44.69 1.58 -19.30
CA ASP A 150 -45.26 0.69 -18.27
C ASP A 150 -44.60 -0.69 -18.25
N ALA A 151 -44.06 -1.15 -19.37
CA ALA A 151 -43.36 -2.43 -19.44
C ALA A 151 -42.04 -2.44 -18.66
N PHE A 152 -41.48 -1.26 -18.35
CA PHE A 152 -40.22 -1.11 -17.63
C PHE A 152 -40.25 -1.74 -16.22
N TYR A 153 -41.41 -1.64 -15.55
CA TYR A 153 -41.57 -2.10 -14.17
C TYR A 153 -41.96 -3.58 -14.04
N GLY A 154 -42.14 -4.30 -15.16
CA GLY A 154 -42.39 -5.74 -15.14
C GLY A 154 -43.65 -6.15 -14.40
N GLY A 155 -44.77 -5.52 -14.72
CA GLY A 155 -46.08 -5.90 -14.16
C GLY A 155 -46.51 -7.33 -14.52
N PRO A 156 -47.57 -7.87 -13.89
CA PRO A 156 -47.95 -9.29 -13.93
C PRO A 156 -48.15 -9.91 -15.33
N ASN A 157 -48.38 -9.10 -16.36
CA ASN A 157 -48.67 -9.54 -17.74
C ASN A 157 -47.76 -8.88 -18.80
N VAL A 158 -46.59 -8.38 -18.42
CA VAL A 158 -45.68 -7.72 -19.36
C VAL A 158 -44.66 -8.73 -19.92
N ILE A 159 -44.65 -8.91 -21.24
CA ILE A 159 -43.62 -9.70 -21.92
C ILE A 159 -42.44 -8.78 -22.28
N ILE A 160 -41.43 -8.75 -21.41
CA ILE A 160 -40.20 -7.96 -21.61
C ILE A 160 -39.20 -8.69 -22.54
N HIS A 161 -39.33 -10.02 -22.64
CA HIS A 161 -38.39 -10.85 -23.36
C HIS A 161 -38.39 -10.53 -24.87
N GLY A 162 -37.22 -10.13 -25.40
CA GLY A 162 -37.05 -9.70 -26.79
C GLY A 162 -37.10 -8.19 -27.03
N MET A 163 -37.53 -7.38 -26.05
CA MET A 163 -37.53 -5.91 -26.20
C MET A 163 -36.17 -5.27 -25.89
N HIS A 164 -35.30 -5.99 -25.16
CA HIS A 164 -33.95 -5.55 -24.83
C HIS A 164 -32.92 -6.18 -25.75
N LYS A 165 -32.00 -5.35 -26.24
CA LYS A 165 -30.81 -5.78 -26.96
C LYS A 165 -29.60 -5.28 -26.20
N ASP A 166 -28.78 -6.22 -25.76
CA ASP A 166 -27.59 -5.91 -24.97
C ASP A 166 -26.60 -5.09 -25.80
N ARG A 167 -26.01 -4.09 -25.15
CA ARG A 167 -24.93 -3.29 -25.72
C ARG A 167 -23.64 -4.09 -25.62
N LYS A 168 -22.79 -4.02 -26.64
CA LYS A 168 -21.49 -4.73 -26.64
C LYS A 168 -20.65 -4.38 -25.41
N GLU A 169 -20.57 -3.09 -25.07
CA GLU A 169 -19.85 -2.63 -23.87
C GLU A 169 -20.38 -3.21 -22.55
N ALA A 170 -21.68 -3.48 -22.46
CA ALA A 170 -22.26 -4.10 -21.27
C ALA A 170 -21.91 -5.59 -21.17
N VAL A 171 -21.88 -6.27 -22.32
CA VAL A 171 -21.42 -7.66 -22.43
C VAL A 171 -19.94 -7.76 -22.07
N ASP A 172 -19.10 -6.87 -22.58
CA ASP A 172 -17.66 -6.86 -22.27
C ASP A 172 -17.42 -6.66 -20.76
N LYS A 173 -18.11 -5.72 -20.12
CA LYS A 173 -18.05 -5.53 -18.66
C LYS A 173 -18.49 -6.76 -17.88
N MET A 174 -19.50 -7.49 -18.35
CA MET A 174 -19.94 -8.75 -17.73
C MET A 174 -18.87 -9.83 -17.86
N VAL A 175 -18.22 -9.94 -19.03
CA VAL A 175 -17.13 -10.89 -19.28
C VAL A 175 -15.95 -10.57 -18.35
N ASP A 176 -15.54 -9.30 -18.25
CA ASP A 176 -14.46 -8.87 -17.34
C ASP A 176 -14.75 -9.22 -15.87
N ASP A 177 -15.99 -9.02 -15.40
CA ASP A 177 -16.36 -9.40 -14.04
C ASP A 177 -16.32 -10.93 -13.85
N LEU A 178 -16.80 -11.70 -14.82
CA LEU A 178 -16.73 -13.17 -14.79
C LEU A 178 -15.28 -13.68 -14.74
N GLU A 179 -14.40 -13.13 -15.57
CA GLU A 179 -12.97 -13.44 -15.53
C GLU A 179 -12.35 -13.08 -14.18
N GLY A 180 -12.72 -11.92 -13.63
CA GLY A 180 -12.33 -11.48 -12.28
C GLY A 180 -12.83 -12.44 -11.18
N GLN A 181 -14.04 -12.98 -11.33
CA GLN A 181 -14.59 -13.99 -10.42
C GLN A 181 -13.83 -15.32 -10.52
N ILE A 182 -13.54 -15.79 -11.72
CA ILE A 182 -12.76 -17.02 -11.97
C ILE A 182 -11.36 -16.88 -11.38
N ALA A 183 -10.67 -15.76 -11.63
CA ALA A 183 -9.34 -15.50 -11.10
C ALA A 183 -9.32 -15.46 -9.56
N LYS A 184 -10.36 -14.91 -8.92
CA LYS A 184 -10.52 -14.95 -7.46
C LYS A 184 -10.76 -16.37 -6.95
N ARG A 185 -11.60 -17.15 -7.63
CA ARG A 185 -11.88 -18.56 -7.29
C ARG A 185 -10.63 -19.43 -7.38
N ALA A 186 -9.82 -19.25 -8.40
CA ALA A 186 -8.54 -19.95 -8.56
C ALA A 186 -7.57 -19.71 -7.38
N LYS A 187 -7.61 -18.51 -6.79
CA LYS A 187 -6.78 -18.11 -5.65
C LYS A 187 -7.36 -18.47 -4.27
N TYR A 188 -8.50 -19.17 -4.22
CA TYR A 188 -9.16 -19.54 -2.96
C TYR A 188 -8.29 -20.47 -2.11
N SER A 189 -7.70 -21.49 -2.73
CA SER A 189 -6.72 -22.38 -2.08
C SER A 189 -5.31 -21.91 -2.37
N ARG A 190 -4.67 -21.22 -1.42
CA ARG A 190 -3.28 -20.78 -1.54
C ARG A 190 -2.32 -21.91 -1.20
N ARG A 191 -1.31 -22.12 -2.05
CA ARG A 191 -0.21 -23.05 -1.73
C ARG A 191 0.57 -22.49 -0.54
N ARG A 192 0.79 -23.32 0.47
CA ARG A 192 1.73 -23.02 1.56
C ARG A 192 3.14 -23.26 1.03
N THR A 193 4.08 -22.39 1.40
CA THR A 193 5.50 -22.57 1.08
C THR A 193 5.96 -23.91 1.67
N HIS A 194 6.64 -24.70 0.84
CA HIS A 194 7.29 -25.91 1.33
C HIS A 194 8.52 -25.50 2.15
N ASN A 195 8.76 -26.20 3.26
CA ASN A 195 9.89 -25.97 4.14
C ASN A 195 10.81 -27.18 3.98
N ASP A 196 11.99 -26.97 3.40
CA ASP A 196 12.96 -28.05 3.12
C ASP A 196 13.59 -28.61 4.41
N ASP A 197 13.58 -27.84 5.51
CA ASP A 197 14.13 -28.25 6.80
C ASP A 197 13.17 -29.10 7.65
N ALA A 198 11.93 -29.35 7.17
CA ALA A 198 10.96 -30.14 7.91
C ALA A 198 11.20 -31.64 7.71
N ASP A 199 11.07 -32.43 8.79
CA ASP A 199 11.16 -33.89 8.72
C ASP A 199 10.16 -34.47 7.72
N ILE A 200 10.68 -35.24 6.76
CA ILE A 200 9.90 -35.78 5.65
C ILE A 200 9.33 -37.14 6.06
N ASP A 201 8.03 -37.17 6.35
CA ASP A 201 7.28 -38.39 6.69
C ASP A 201 6.66 -39.11 5.48
N TYR A 202 7.01 -38.71 4.25
CA TYR A 202 6.36 -39.15 3.02
C TYR A 202 7.34 -39.49 1.90
N ILE A 203 6.94 -40.45 1.05
CA ILE A 203 7.71 -40.86 -0.15
C ILE A 203 7.24 -40.11 -1.42
N ASN A 204 5.95 -39.77 -1.52
CA ASN A 204 5.37 -39.09 -2.68
C ASN A 204 4.40 -37.96 -2.29
N GLU A 205 4.04 -37.07 -3.22
CA GLU A 205 3.17 -35.91 -2.94
C GLU A 205 1.75 -36.32 -2.49
N ARG A 206 1.24 -37.44 -3.01
CA ARG A 206 -0.09 -37.95 -2.62
C ARG A 206 -0.09 -38.41 -1.16
N ASN A 207 0.97 -39.09 -0.74
CA ASN A 207 1.21 -39.51 0.63
C ASN A 207 1.38 -38.28 1.54
N ALA A 208 2.17 -37.26 1.13
CA ALA A 208 2.30 -36.00 1.87
C ALA A 208 0.95 -35.32 2.14
N LYS A 209 0.05 -35.31 1.15
CA LYS A 209 -1.31 -34.76 1.31
C LYS A 209 -2.17 -35.61 2.23
N PHE A 210 -1.99 -36.92 2.22
CA PHE A 210 -2.69 -37.85 3.09
C PHE A 210 -2.21 -37.74 4.55
N ASN A 211 -0.90 -37.72 4.81
CA ASN A 211 -0.32 -37.46 6.12
C ASN A 211 -0.78 -36.10 6.67
N LYS A 212 -0.75 -35.03 5.85
CA LYS A 212 -1.33 -33.72 6.22
C LYS A 212 -2.82 -33.76 6.52
N LYS A 213 -3.58 -34.70 5.93
CA LYS A 213 -4.99 -34.89 6.27
C LYS A 213 -5.10 -35.56 7.63
N LEU A 214 -4.33 -36.62 7.88
CA LEU A 214 -4.29 -37.32 9.17
C LEU A 214 -3.89 -36.36 10.30
N GLU A 215 -2.84 -35.56 10.12
CA GLU A 215 -2.37 -34.61 11.13
C GLU A 215 -3.45 -33.59 11.52
N ARG A 216 -4.32 -33.16 10.58
CA ARG A 216 -5.42 -32.24 10.89
C ARG A 216 -6.52 -32.84 11.77
N PHE A 217 -6.76 -34.15 11.65
CA PHE A 217 -7.83 -34.82 12.39
C PHE A 217 -7.33 -35.48 13.67
N TYR A 218 -6.15 -36.10 13.61
CA TYR A 218 -5.61 -36.91 14.70
C TYR A 218 -4.44 -36.26 15.43
N GLY A 219 -3.79 -35.24 14.86
CA GLY A 219 -2.59 -34.63 15.46
C GLY A 219 -2.83 -34.09 16.88
N GLU A 220 -4.03 -33.57 17.16
CA GLU A 220 -4.42 -33.15 18.51
C GLU A 220 -4.48 -34.34 19.49
N HIS A 221 -4.98 -35.49 19.05
CA HIS A 221 -5.13 -36.69 19.86
C HIS A 221 -3.85 -37.53 19.96
N THR A 222 -2.96 -37.45 18.98
CA THR A 222 -1.71 -38.23 18.92
C THR A 222 -0.47 -37.41 19.32
N ALA A 223 -0.67 -36.20 19.85
CA ALA A 223 0.42 -35.30 20.24
C ALA A 223 1.37 -35.95 21.25
N GLU A 224 0.84 -36.66 22.25
CA GLU A 224 1.64 -37.35 23.26
C GLU A 224 2.48 -38.48 22.65
N ILE A 225 1.88 -39.30 21.78
CA ILE A 225 2.57 -40.39 21.08
C ILE A 225 3.73 -39.83 20.24
N LYS A 226 3.49 -38.72 19.53
CA LYS A 226 4.50 -38.04 18.71
C LYS A 226 5.67 -37.53 19.55
N GLN A 227 5.38 -36.89 20.69
CA GLN A 227 6.43 -36.45 21.61
C GLN A 227 7.23 -37.62 22.20
N ASN A 228 6.58 -38.73 22.52
CA ASN A 228 7.27 -39.91 23.04
C ASN A 228 8.20 -40.55 21.99
N LEU A 229 7.80 -40.55 20.72
CA LEU A 229 8.65 -40.94 19.58
C LEU A 229 9.87 -40.02 19.44
N GLU A 230 9.66 -38.70 19.49
CA GLU A 230 10.74 -37.70 19.42
C GLU A 230 11.69 -37.79 20.63
N ARG A 231 11.21 -38.22 21.80
CA ARG A 231 11.99 -38.47 23.02
C ARG A 231 12.66 -39.84 23.07
N GLY A 232 12.51 -40.69 22.04
CA GLY A 232 13.16 -41.99 21.98
C GLY A 232 12.47 -43.11 22.77
N THR A 233 11.13 -43.11 22.81
CA THR A 233 10.28 -44.16 23.42
C THR A 233 10.52 -44.45 24.91
N ALA A 234 11.08 -43.48 25.65
CA ALA A 234 11.07 -43.51 27.10
C ALA A 234 9.68 -43.07 27.60
N ILE A 235 8.99 -43.98 28.30
CA ILE A 235 7.86 -43.64 29.18
C ILE A 235 8.40 -42.84 30.38
#